data_AF-A0A348XID4-F1
#
_entry.id   AF-A0A348XID4-F1
#
_cell.length_a   1.000
_cell.length_b   1.000
_cell.length_c   1.000
_cell.angle_alpha   90.00
_cell.angle_beta   90.00
_cell.angle_gamma   90.00
#
_symmetry.space_group_name_H-M   'P 1'
#
loop_
_entity.id
_entity.type
_entity.pdbx_description
1 polymer ?
#
loop_
_entity_poly.entity_id
_entity_poly.type
_entity_poly.pdbx_seq_one_letter_code
_entity_poly.pdbx_strand_id
1 'polypeptide(L)'
;MPNLDDREPGDRLTDKLSGASISSLDARDARQTLFLYFSYYTLHGPIICPPALKAKYKAKLGTFANGKNEHFEPKRAGMVESLDQSVGRILEKPDELGIADHTLVIMTGDKDQSTGGLKGFKGGSHEEGVREPLIVRWPGRTAPGSTCDELFIRTDFTRRSWRWLGCPQGRTRTKMASVSCSC
;
A
#
# COMPACT_ATOMS: atom_id res chain seq x y z
N MET A 1 -4.86 16.75 10.62
CA MET A 1 -3.56 16.07 10.46
C MET A 1 -2.52 17.17 10.39
N PRO A 2 -1.38 17.09 11.11
CA PRO A 2 -0.38 18.15 11.07
C PRO A 2 0.04 18.46 9.62
N ASN A 3 0.24 19.73 9.29
CA ASN A 3 0.66 20.21 7.95
C ASN A 3 -0.35 19.95 6.81
N LEU A 4 -1.64 19.81 7.14
CA LEU A 4 -2.77 19.76 6.18
C LEU A 4 -3.89 20.69 6.66
N ASP A 5 -3.55 21.97 6.82
CA ASP A 5 -4.45 22.98 7.39
C ASP A 5 -5.38 23.63 6.35
N ASP A 6 -5.07 23.46 5.06
CA ASP A 6 -5.76 24.00 3.89
C ASP A 6 -6.94 23.11 3.43
N ARG A 7 -7.71 22.57 4.38
CA ARG A 7 -8.82 21.65 4.06
C ARG A 7 -10.08 22.39 3.58
N GLU A 8 -10.66 21.92 2.49
CA GLU A 8 -11.96 22.38 2.01
C GLU A 8 -13.07 21.35 2.26
N PRO A 9 -14.35 21.77 2.42
CA PRO A 9 -15.47 20.85 2.51
C PRO A 9 -15.55 19.93 1.29
N GLY A 10 -15.43 18.62 1.52
CA GLY A 10 -15.43 17.60 0.45
C GLY A 10 -14.05 17.02 0.13
N ASP A 11 -12.99 17.60 0.67
CA ASP A 11 -11.65 17.04 0.59
C ASP A 11 -11.58 15.64 1.20
N ARG A 12 -10.86 14.75 0.51
CA ARG A 12 -10.56 13.42 1.02
C ARG A 12 -9.16 13.37 1.55
N LEU A 13 -9.01 12.78 2.74
CA LEU A 13 -7.72 12.64 3.38
C LEU A 13 -6.70 11.87 2.50
N THR A 14 -7.16 10.83 1.77
CA THR A 14 -6.35 10.10 0.78
C THR A 14 -5.70 11.04 -0.24
N ASP A 15 -6.51 11.93 -0.82
CA ASP A 15 -6.08 12.82 -1.91
C ASP A 15 -5.13 13.90 -1.38
N LYS A 16 -5.45 14.50 -0.23
CA LYS A 16 -4.60 15.51 0.42
C LYS A 16 -3.24 14.95 0.84
N LEU A 17 -3.22 13.74 1.40
CA LEU A 17 -1.97 13.08 1.79
C LEU A 17 -1.09 12.73 0.60
N SER A 18 -1.72 12.27 -0.49
CA SER A 18 -1.00 11.96 -1.73
C SER A 18 -0.43 13.24 -2.32
N GLY A 19 -1.22 14.32 -2.37
CA GLY A 19 -0.78 15.62 -2.86
C GLY A 19 0.40 16.18 -2.07
N ALA A 20 0.34 16.15 -0.73
CA ALA A 20 1.44 16.58 0.13
C ALA A 20 2.70 15.73 -0.06
N SER A 21 2.54 14.42 -0.28
CA SER A 21 3.68 13.52 -0.55
C SER A 21 4.31 13.81 -1.90
N ILE A 22 3.50 13.98 -2.95
CA ILE A 22 3.99 14.36 -4.29
C ILE A 22 4.70 15.72 -4.24
N SER A 23 4.12 16.71 -3.56
CA SER A 23 4.75 18.02 -3.38
C SER A 23 6.10 17.92 -2.63
N SER A 24 6.20 17.03 -1.63
CA SER A 24 7.46 16.76 -0.93
C SER A 24 8.49 16.08 -1.85
N LEU A 25 8.06 15.23 -2.77
CA LEU A 25 8.93 14.64 -3.79
C LEU A 25 9.46 15.70 -4.76
N ASP A 26 8.63 16.65 -5.16
CA ASP A 26 9.03 17.77 -6.03
C ASP A 26 10.01 18.74 -5.36
N ALA A 27 9.79 19.05 -4.08
CA ALA A 27 10.60 20.03 -3.34
C ALA A 27 11.96 19.47 -2.84
N ARG A 28 12.25 18.19 -3.03
CA ARG A 28 13.46 17.53 -2.50
C ARG A 28 14.74 17.98 -3.22
N ASP A 29 15.89 17.88 -2.55
CA ASP A 29 17.20 17.92 -3.23
C ASP A 29 17.41 16.61 -4.00
N ALA A 30 17.51 16.71 -5.33
CA ALA A 30 17.69 15.56 -6.22
C ALA A 30 18.97 14.74 -5.96
N ARG A 31 19.95 15.30 -5.24
CA ARG A 31 21.20 14.60 -4.87
C ARG A 31 21.06 13.68 -3.66
N GLN A 32 19.98 13.82 -2.87
CA GLN A 32 19.79 13.03 -1.67
C GLN A 32 19.00 11.75 -1.96
N THR A 33 19.36 10.67 -1.28
CA THR A 33 18.57 9.44 -1.27
C THR A 33 17.24 9.68 -0.57
N LEU A 34 16.16 9.28 -1.21
CA LEU A 34 14.80 9.41 -0.68
C LEU A 34 14.42 8.15 0.11
N PHE A 35 13.76 8.36 1.26
CA PHE A 35 12.96 7.34 1.93
C PHE A 35 11.56 7.90 2.21
N LEU A 36 10.56 7.40 1.49
CA LEU A 36 9.16 7.77 1.69
C LEU A 36 8.41 6.61 2.35
N TYR A 37 8.02 6.79 3.61
CA TYR A 37 7.11 5.89 4.29
C TYR A 37 5.71 6.50 4.28
N PHE A 38 4.87 6.00 3.37
CA PHE A 38 3.53 6.53 3.17
C PHE A 38 2.48 5.51 3.60
N SER A 39 1.74 5.83 4.66
CA SER A 39 0.70 4.97 5.24
C SER A 39 -0.68 5.57 5.01
N TYR A 40 -1.50 4.86 4.24
CA TYR A 40 -2.89 5.25 3.99
C TYR A 40 -3.79 5.00 5.19
N TYR A 41 -4.78 5.87 5.37
CA TYR A 41 -5.92 5.63 6.27
C TYR A 41 -7.11 4.99 5.54
N THR A 42 -7.10 5.04 4.20
CA THR A 42 -8.17 4.57 3.34
C THR A 42 -8.45 3.09 3.61
N LEU A 43 -9.73 2.71 3.58
CA LEU A 43 -10.28 1.40 3.97
C LEU A 43 -10.45 1.18 5.47
N HIS A 44 -9.77 1.95 6.33
CA HIS A 44 -10.16 2.01 7.73
C HIS A 44 -11.53 2.68 7.86
N GLY A 45 -12.32 2.22 8.84
CA GLY A 45 -13.61 2.84 9.15
C GLY A 45 -13.44 4.30 9.58
N PRO A 46 -14.40 5.19 9.24
CA PRO A 46 -15.66 4.92 8.53
C PRO A 46 -15.50 4.72 7.01
N ILE A 47 -16.36 3.87 6.42
CA ILE A 47 -16.36 3.60 4.97
C ILE A 47 -16.99 4.77 4.21
N ILE A 48 -16.15 5.66 3.71
CA ILE A 48 -16.51 6.87 2.97
C ILE A 48 -16.04 6.74 1.52
N CYS A 49 -17.00 6.57 0.60
CA CYS A 49 -16.75 6.38 -0.83
C CYS A 49 -17.22 7.60 -1.64
N PRO A 50 -16.46 8.04 -2.65
CA PRO A 50 -16.94 9.00 -3.64
C PRO A 50 -18.30 8.57 -4.23
N PRO A 51 -19.30 9.48 -4.37
CA PRO A 51 -20.61 9.12 -4.92
C PRO A 51 -20.54 8.49 -6.31
N ALA A 52 -19.63 8.98 -7.17
CA ALA A 52 -19.41 8.45 -8.51
C ALA A 52 -18.92 6.99 -8.48
N LEU A 53 -17.92 6.68 -7.64
CA LEU A 53 -17.41 5.31 -7.49
C LEU A 53 -18.47 4.39 -6.86
N LYS A 54 -19.25 4.88 -5.89
CA LYS A 54 -20.37 4.11 -5.32
C LYS A 54 -21.38 3.74 -6.40
N ALA A 55 -21.75 4.69 -7.27
CA ALA A 55 -22.67 4.45 -8.38
C ALA A 55 -22.09 3.44 -9.39
N LYS A 56 -20.82 3.60 -9.77
CA LYS A 56 -20.08 2.66 -10.65
C LYS A 56 -20.14 1.23 -10.11
N TYR A 57 -19.76 1.03 -8.85
CA TYR A 57 -19.73 -0.31 -8.26
C TYR A 57 -21.12 -0.88 -8.00
N LYS A 58 -22.13 -0.04 -7.70
CA LYS A 58 -23.53 -0.48 -7.62
C LYS A 58 -24.03 -1.01 -8.97
N ALA A 59 -23.72 -0.32 -10.07
CA ALA A 59 -24.05 -0.80 -11.42
C ALA A 59 -23.29 -2.09 -11.77
N LYS A 60 -22.00 -2.18 -11.38
CA LYS A 60 -21.16 -3.35 -11.62
C LYS A 60 -21.67 -4.61 -10.90
N LEU A 61 -22.31 -4.49 -9.73
CA LEU A 61 -22.90 -5.66 -9.06
C LEU A 61 -23.94 -6.38 -9.92
N GLY A 62 -24.62 -5.69 -10.82
CA GLY A 62 -25.58 -6.31 -11.73
C GLY A 62 -24.95 -7.08 -12.89
N THR A 63 -23.62 -7.03 -13.07
CA THR A 63 -22.96 -7.56 -14.27
C THR A 63 -22.32 -8.93 -14.07
N PHE A 64 -22.32 -9.48 -12.85
CA PHE A 64 -21.71 -10.79 -12.57
C PHE A 64 -22.51 -11.56 -11.52
N ALA A 65 -22.52 -12.89 -11.63
CA ALA A 65 -23.23 -13.75 -10.71
C ALA A 65 -22.51 -13.81 -9.35
N ASN A 66 -23.24 -13.58 -8.25
CA ASN A 66 -22.74 -13.83 -6.90
C ASN A 66 -22.83 -15.31 -6.52
N GLY A 67 -22.15 -16.19 -7.27
CA GLY A 67 -22.26 -17.64 -7.08
C GLY A 67 -21.70 -18.17 -5.75
N LYS A 68 -20.94 -17.35 -5.01
CA LYS A 68 -20.26 -17.71 -3.77
C LYS A 68 -20.85 -17.03 -2.52
N ASN A 69 -21.99 -16.34 -2.65
CA ASN A 69 -22.59 -15.53 -1.58
C ASN A 69 -21.58 -14.56 -0.93
N GLU A 70 -20.71 -13.98 -1.76
CA GLU A 70 -19.73 -13.00 -1.32
C GLU A 70 -20.43 -11.74 -0.81
N HIS A 71 -19.91 -11.17 0.27
CA HIS A 71 -20.40 -9.91 0.82
C HIS A 71 -19.92 -8.74 -0.06
N PHE A 72 -20.79 -8.30 -0.98
CA PHE A 72 -20.50 -7.16 -1.82
C PHE A 72 -20.90 -5.84 -1.15
N GLU A 73 -19.90 -5.00 -0.88
CA GLU A 73 -20.11 -3.63 -0.41
C GLU A 73 -19.57 -2.62 -1.43
N PRO A 74 -20.43 -2.03 -2.29
CA PRO A 74 -20.01 -1.10 -3.35
C PRO A 74 -19.19 0.08 -2.85
N LYS A 75 -19.44 0.56 -1.63
CA LYS A 75 -18.66 1.66 -1.05
C LYS A 75 -17.22 1.23 -0.80
N ARG A 76 -17.01 0.02 -0.26
CA ARG A 76 -15.65 -0.49 0.00
C ARG A 76 -14.91 -0.70 -1.32
N ALA A 77 -15.54 -1.28 -2.33
CA ALA A 77 -14.94 -1.42 -3.66
C ALA A 77 -14.55 -0.06 -4.27
N GLY A 78 -15.39 0.97 -4.12
CA GLY A 78 -15.06 2.33 -4.54
C GLY A 78 -13.91 2.96 -3.74
N MET A 79 -13.78 2.66 -2.45
CA MET A 79 -12.61 3.09 -1.68
C MET A 79 -11.32 2.38 -2.11
N VAL A 80 -11.39 1.10 -2.49
CA VAL A 80 -10.24 0.36 -3.04
C VAL A 80 -9.79 1.01 -4.35
N GLU A 81 -10.71 1.33 -5.25
CA GLU A 81 -10.35 2.05 -6.49
C GLU A 81 -9.78 3.45 -6.21
N SER A 82 -10.34 4.19 -5.25
CA SER A 82 -9.79 5.49 -4.86
C SER A 82 -8.38 5.38 -4.28
N LEU A 83 -8.07 4.31 -3.54
CA LEU A 83 -6.74 4.00 -3.04
C LEU A 83 -5.80 3.67 -4.21
N ASP A 84 -6.23 2.80 -5.13
CA ASP A 84 -5.45 2.41 -6.31
C ASP A 84 -5.08 3.61 -7.19
N GLN A 85 -6.04 4.50 -7.48
CA GLN A 85 -5.79 5.75 -8.21
C GLN A 85 -4.75 6.64 -7.50
N SER A 86 -4.84 6.73 -6.18
CA SER A 86 -3.90 7.51 -5.37
C SER A 86 -2.49 6.89 -5.36
N VAL A 87 -2.39 5.57 -5.27
CA VAL A 87 -1.11 4.85 -5.40
C VAL A 87 -0.50 5.12 -6.77
N GLY A 88 -1.31 5.03 -7.84
CA GLY A 88 -0.89 5.35 -9.21
C GLY A 88 -0.22 6.72 -9.31
N ARG A 89 -0.88 7.77 -8.77
CA ARG A 89 -0.32 9.13 -8.75
C ARG A 89 1.03 9.24 -8.05
N ILE A 90 1.25 8.48 -6.97
CA ILE A 90 2.55 8.48 -6.28
C ILE A 90 3.60 7.73 -7.10
N LEU A 91 3.22 6.63 -7.76
CA LEU A 91 4.12 5.80 -8.56
C LEU A 91 4.50 6.43 -9.90
N GLU A 92 3.64 7.27 -10.48
CA GLU A 92 3.95 8.09 -11.65
C GLU A 92 5.09 9.06 -11.36
N LYS A 93 5.24 9.50 -10.10
CA LYS A 93 6.18 10.55 -9.75
C LYS A 93 7.67 10.16 -9.93
N PRO A 94 8.13 8.97 -9.49
CA PRO A 94 9.44 8.45 -9.86
C PRO A 94 9.70 8.39 -11.37
N ASP A 95 8.69 8.08 -12.18
CA ASP A 95 8.81 8.02 -13.64
C ASP A 95 8.99 9.44 -14.22
N GLU A 96 8.16 10.41 -13.79
CA GLU A 96 8.31 11.84 -14.16
C GLU A 96 9.68 12.42 -13.79
N LEU A 97 10.21 12.04 -12.62
CA LEU A 97 11.48 12.53 -12.10
C LEU A 97 12.69 11.81 -12.72
N GLY A 98 12.49 10.78 -13.55
CA GLY A 98 13.55 9.99 -14.16
C GLY A 98 14.36 9.14 -13.15
N ILE A 99 13.78 8.82 -12.00
CA ILE A 99 14.45 8.03 -10.93
C ILE A 99 13.84 6.64 -10.75
N ALA A 100 12.87 6.25 -11.58
CA ALA A 100 12.15 5.00 -11.46
C ALA A 100 13.04 3.76 -11.47
N ASP A 101 14.08 3.73 -12.32
CA ASP A 101 15.05 2.62 -12.41
C ASP A 101 15.93 2.47 -11.16
N HIS A 102 15.97 3.51 -10.32
CA HIS A 102 16.72 3.55 -9.07
C HIS A 102 15.82 3.56 -7.83
N THR A 103 14.51 3.32 -8.00
CA THR A 103 13.53 3.37 -6.92
C THR A 103 13.04 1.97 -6.57
N LEU A 104 13.25 1.56 -5.31
CA LEU A 104 12.61 0.39 -4.71
C LEU A 104 11.22 0.79 -4.22
N VAL A 105 10.19 0.12 -4.74
CA VAL A 105 8.80 0.30 -4.29
C VAL A 105 8.36 -0.96 -3.56
N ILE A 106 7.80 -0.75 -2.36
CA ILE A 106 7.22 -1.81 -1.54
C ILE A 106 5.81 -1.37 -1.18
N MET A 107 4.83 -2.19 -1.53
CA MET A 107 3.44 -2.00 -1.14
C MET A 107 3.00 -3.17 -0.27
N THR A 108 2.43 -2.87 0.89
CA THR A 108 1.86 -3.86 1.80
C THR A 108 0.74 -3.24 2.63
N GLY A 109 -0.01 -4.08 3.36
CA GLY A 109 -1.11 -3.69 4.23
C GLY A 109 -0.81 -3.85 5.72
N ASP A 110 -1.61 -3.20 6.55
CA ASP A 110 -1.69 -3.41 8.00
C ASP A 110 -3.05 -3.98 8.45
N LYS A 111 -3.80 -4.52 7.47
CA LYS A 111 -5.10 -5.20 7.53
C LYS A 111 -6.36 -4.35 7.29
N ASP A 112 -7.18 -4.77 6.32
CA ASP A 112 -8.61 -4.43 6.15
C ASP A 112 -9.52 -5.66 6.42
N GLN A 113 -10.79 -5.42 6.73
CA GLN A 113 -11.85 -6.43 6.87
C GLN A 113 -12.40 -6.89 5.49
N SER A 114 -11.52 -7.24 4.56
CA SER A 114 -11.93 -7.83 3.27
C SER A 114 -11.70 -9.33 3.33
N THR A 115 -12.79 -10.10 3.28
CA THR A 115 -12.69 -11.54 3.51
C THR A 115 -12.05 -12.29 2.35
N GLY A 116 -12.06 -11.79 1.10
CA GLY A 116 -11.37 -12.43 -0.04
C GLY A 116 -11.57 -13.95 -0.20
N GLY A 117 -12.58 -14.55 0.47
CA GLY A 117 -12.75 -16.00 0.63
C GLY A 117 -11.91 -16.67 1.75
N LEU A 118 -11.02 -15.96 2.43
CA LEU A 118 -10.22 -16.44 3.55
C LEU A 118 -11.00 -16.44 4.88
N LYS A 119 -10.67 -17.39 5.76
CA LYS A 119 -11.29 -17.55 7.07
C LYS A 119 -10.69 -16.56 8.07
N GLY A 120 -11.51 -15.85 8.83
CA GLY A 120 -11.08 -15.02 9.96
C GLY A 120 -11.67 -13.62 9.94
N PHE A 121 -11.16 -12.77 10.84
CA PHE A 121 -11.39 -11.33 10.87
C PHE A 121 -10.13 -10.63 11.40
N LYS A 122 -9.99 -9.31 11.16
CA LYS A 122 -8.93 -8.47 11.75
C LYS A 122 -8.81 -8.69 13.27
N GLY A 123 -7.64 -9.17 13.72
CA GLY A 123 -7.38 -9.52 15.12
C GLY A 123 -7.50 -11.03 15.44
N GLY A 124 -7.96 -11.85 14.50
CA GLY A 124 -7.92 -13.32 14.61
C GLY A 124 -6.58 -13.91 14.16
N SER A 125 -6.38 -15.21 14.40
CA SER A 125 -5.15 -15.94 14.03
C SER A 125 -5.27 -16.78 12.75
N HIS A 126 -6.42 -16.75 12.09
CA HIS A 126 -6.62 -17.47 10.81
C HIS A 126 -6.04 -16.65 9.65
N GLU A 127 -5.95 -17.23 8.44
CA GLU A 127 -5.42 -16.61 7.22
C GLU A 127 -6.00 -15.21 6.96
N GLU A 128 -7.32 -15.05 7.18
CA GLU A 128 -7.99 -13.79 7.50
C GLU A 128 -7.03 -12.79 8.12
N GLY A 129 -6.78 -13.06 9.40
CA GLY A 129 -6.19 -12.25 10.44
C GLY A 129 -4.78 -11.76 10.15
N VAL A 130 -4.00 -12.54 9.40
CA VAL A 130 -2.54 -12.43 9.35
C VAL A 130 -1.95 -12.37 7.94
N ARG A 131 -2.69 -12.78 6.89
CA ARG A 131 -2.19 -12.78 5.52
C ARG A 131 -2.46 -11.43 4.85
N GLU A 132 -1.39 -10.77 4.41
CA GLU A 132 -1.43 -9.45 3.77
C GLU A 132 -0.87 -9.52 2.34
N PRO A 133 -1.31 -8.62 1.43
CA PRO A 133 -0.64 -8.44 0.16
C PRO A 133 0.77 -7.86 0.40
N LEU A 134 1.73 -8.37 -0.37
CA LEU A 134 3.07 -7.82 -0.48
C LEU A 134 3.46 -7.76 -1.96
N ILE A 135 3.70 -6.57 -2.46
CA ILE A 135 4.19 -6.33 -3.82
C ILE A 135 5.49 -5.54 -3.71
N VAL A 136 6.52 -6.02 -4.43
CA VAL A 136 7.84 -5.39 -4.47
C VAL A 136 8.23 -5.17 -5.93
N ARG A 137 8.56 -3.92 -6.29
CA ARG A 137 9.18 -3.55 -7.57
C ARG A 137 10.59 -3.08 -7.28
N TRP A 138 11.58 -3.82 -7.75
CA TRP A 138 12.97 -3.42 -7.69
C TRP A 138 13.67 -3.66 -9.04
N PRO A 139 13.81 -2.60 -9.85
CA PRO A 139 14.50 -2.70 -11.13
C PRO A 139 15.89 -3.32 -10.99
N GLY A 140 16.20 -4.29 -11.86
CA GLY A 140 17.46 -5.03 -11.84
C GLY A 140 17.60 -6.09 -10.73
N ARG A 141 16.59 -6.27 -9.86
CA ARG A 141 16.60 -7.29 -8.79
C ARG A 141 15.40 -8.24 -8.87
N THR A 142 14.20 -7.72 -9.09
CA THR A 142 12.97 -8.53 -9.20
C THR A 142 12.59 -8.75 -10.67
N ALA A 143 12.21 -9.98 -11.03
CA ALA A 143 11.64 -10.26 -12.34
C ALA A 143 10.18 -9.74 -12.42
N PRO A 144 9.79 -8.97 -13.45
CA PRO A 144 8.41 -8.50 -13.58
C PRO A 144 7.40 -9.67 -13.64
N GLY A 145 6.31 -9.57 -12.88
CA GLY A 145 5.25 -10.57 -12.87
C GLY A 145 5.58 -11.89 -12.15
N SER A 146 6.78 -12.04 -11.58
CA SER A 146 7.12 -13.23 -10.80
C SER A 146 6.35 -13.27 -9.48
N THR A 147 6.08 -14.49 -8.99
CA THR A 147 5.49 -14.74 -7.66
C THR A 147 6.51 -15.43 -6.75
N CYS A 148 6.31 -15.30 -5.44
CA CYS A 148 7.15 -15.92 -4.41
C CYS A 148 6.22 -16.44 -3.31
N ASP A 149 6.22 -17.76 -3.11
CA ASP A 149 5.33 -18.43 -2.14
C ASP A 149 6.00 -18.65 -0.77
N GLU A 150 7.24 -18.17 -0.62
CA GLU A 150 7.96 -18.21 0.64
C GLU A 150 7.30 -17.32 1.69
N LEU A 151 7.29 -17.81 2.93
CA LEU A 151 6.69 -17.08 4.04
C LEU A 151 7.50 -15.81 4.33
N PHE A 152 6.78 -14.71 4.47
CA PHE A 152 7.33 -13.41 4.81
C PHE A 152 6.50 -12.79 5.94
N ILE A 153 7.17 -12.24 6.94
CA ILE A 153 6.52 -11.48 8.01
C ILE A 153 7.06 -10.05 8.04
N ARG A 154 6.25 -9.09 8.46
CA ARG A 154 6.61 -7.65 8.40
C ARG A 154 7.91 -7.30 9.13
N THR A 155 8.31 -8.05 10.16
CA THR A 155 9.59 -7.85 10.85
C THR A 155 10.80 -8.18 9.98
N ASP A 156 10.63 -8.87 8.86
CA ASP A 156 11.71 -9.15 7.92
C ASP A 156 12.19 -7.88 7.20
N PHE A 157 11.33 -6.86 7.05
CA PHE A 157 11.73 -5.56 6.48
C PHE A 157 12.83 -4.87 7.30
N THR A 158 12.81 -5.01 8.63
CA THR A 158 13.66 -4.20 9.52
C THR A 158 15.13 -4.58 9.42
N ARG A 159 15.46 -5.86 9.16
CA ARG A 159 16.84 -6.28 8.90
C ARG A 159 17.23 -6.12 7.44
N ARG A 160 16.29 -6.30 6.51
CA ARG A 160 16.57 -6.31 5.07
C ARG A 160 16.77 -4.90 4.51
N SER A 161 16.08 -3.89 5.05
CA SER A 161 16.20 -2.48 4.64
C SER A 161 17.64 -1.95 4.72
N TRP A 162 18.40 -2.34 5.76
CA TRP A 162 19.81 -1.93 5.90
C TRP A 162 20.69 -2.47 4.77
N ARG A 163 20.47 -3.72 4.32
CA ARG A 163 21.20 -4.29 3.18
C ARG A 163 20.80 -3.64 1.86
N TRP A 164 19.52 -3.30 1.69
CA TRP A 164 19.01 -2.65 0.49
C TRP A 164 19.56 -1.24 0.30
N LEU A 165 19.75 -0.51 1.41
CA LEU A 165 20.30 0.84 1.42
C LEU A 165 21.84 0.88 1.44
N GLY A 166 22.51 -0.27 1.32
CA GLY A 166 23.98 -0.34 1.38
C GLY A 166 24.58 0.08 2.73
N CYS A 167 23.77 0.13 3.78
CA CYS A 167 24.19 0.60 5.10
C CYS A 167 24.85 -0.55 5.89
N PRO A 168 26.01 -0.33 6.54
CA PRO A 168 26.63 -1.35 7.39
C PRO A 168 25.63 -1.82 8.45
N GLN A 169 25.58 -3.13 8.73
CA GLN A 169 24.72 -3.66 9.79
C GLN A 169 25.13 -3.04 11.14
N GLY A 170 24.41 -2.01 11.57
CA GLY A 170 24.57 -1.45 12.91
C GLY A 170 24.18 -2.49 13.96
N ARG A 171 24.93 -2.57 15.05
CA ARG A 171 24.50 -3.32 16.25
C ARG A 171 23.26 -2.64 16.82
N THR A 172 22.07 -3.12 16.47
CA THR A 172 20.85 -2.72 17.17
C THR A 172 20.87 -3.33 18.58
N ARG A 173 20.58 -2.53 19.62
CA ARG A 173 20.42 -3.03 21.00
C ARG A 173 19.28 -4.04 21.14
N THR A 174 18.32 -4.02 20.20
CA THR A 174 17.17 -4.92 20.15
C THR A 174 17.45 -6.09 19.21
N LYS A 175 17.34 -7.33 19.70
CA LYS A 175 17.31 -8.53 18.86
C LYS A 175 15.99 -8.57 18.09
N MET A 176 16.03 -8.33 16.78
CA MET A 176 14.87 -8.56 15.90
C MET A 176 15.00 -9.94 15.25
N ALA A 177 13.94 -10.75 15.36
CA ALA A 177 13.78 -11.99 14.63
C ALA A 177 13.36 -11.67 13.19
N SER A 178 14.10 -12.19 12.21
CA SER A 178 13.81 -12.06 10.79
C SER A 178 14.45 -13.19 10.01
N VAL A 179 13.81 -13.65 8.94
CA VAL A 179 14.30 -14.71 8.04
C VAL A 179 14.55 -14.12 6.64
N SER A 180 15.54 -14.64 5.92
CA SER A 180 15.83 -14.22 4.54
C SER A 180 15.10 -15.08 3.53
N CYS A 181 14.29 -14.46 2.67
CA CYS A 181 13.67 -15.11 1.53
C CYS A 181 14.52 -14.90 0.25
N SER A 182 14.86 -15.98 -0.46
CA SER A 182 15.66 -15.99 -1.69
C SER A 182 14.78 -16.04 -2.93
N CYS A 183 13.97 -14.99 -3.07
CA CYS A 183 13.44 -14.47 -4.31
C CYS A 183 14.14 -13.09 -4.51
#